data_AF-A0A447S6N0-F1
#
_entry.id   AF-A0A447S6N0-F1
#
_cell.length_a   1.000
_cell.length_b   1.000
_cell.length_c   1.000
_cell.angle_alpha   90.00
_cell.angle_beta   90.00
_cell.angle_gamma   90.00
#
_symmetry.space_group_name_H-M   'P 1'
#
loop_
_entity.id
_entity.type
_entity.pdbx_description
1 polymer ?
#
loop_
_entity_poly.entity_id
_entity_poly.type
_entity_poly.pdbx_seq_one_letter_code
_entity_poly.pdbx_strand_id
1 'polypeptide(L)'
;MYSTCTLNREENQSVIEWLLSRYPQAVEILPLGELFPGAADALTAEGFLHVFPQIYDCEGFFVARLRKTAAIDPLPAPGYKVGKFPFTPLKDREAAAVTAAARAVGLEWDAGHTLWQRDKELWLFPLALEPLFGKVRFSRIGVRLAELHNKGYRWQHEAVIAFAAPQRAFELSQEEAEEWYRGRDVYPQTAPGQDETIVTFQGVPLGLAKRVGSRLKNSYPRELVRDGKLFAGKV
;
A
#
# COMPACT_ATOMS: atom_id res chain seq x y z
N MET A 1 12.72 5.35 13.76
CA MET A 1 11.75 5.12 14.85
C MET A 1 12.00 3.74 15.41
N TYR A 2 11.94 3.61 16.73
CA TYR A 2 11.89 2.33 17.43
C TYR A 2 10.59 2.31 18.23
N SER A 3 9.88 1.19 18.25
CA SER A 3 8.63 1.08 18.99
C SER A 3 8.30 -0.35 19.36
N THR A 4 7.59 -0.52 20.47
CA THR A 4 7.08 -1.80 20.94
C THR A 4 5.67 -1.64 21.51
N CYS A 5 4.93 -2.74 21.65
CA CYS A 5 3.67 -2.82 22.40
C CYS A 5 3.86 -3.39 23.82
N THR A 6 5.10 -3.42 24.32
CA THR A 6 5.42 -3.81 25.70
C THR A 6 5.71 -2.58 26.54
N LEU A 7 5.51 -2.71 27.86
CA LEU A 7 5.68 -1.61 28.82
C LEU A 7 6.91 -1.77 29.72
N ASN A 8 7.64 -2.88 29.61
CA ASN A 8 8.83 -3.08 30.43
C ASN A 8 9.99 -2.24 29.89
N ARG A 9 10.91 -1.86 30.80
CA ARG A 9 12.07 -1.05 30.44
C ARG A 9 13.13 -1.82 29.65
N GLU A 10 13.22 -3.13 29.88
CA GLU A 10 14.24 -4.01 29.32
C GLU A 10 14.16 -4.07 27.80
N GLU A 11 12.95 -4.16 27.25
CA GLU A 11 12.71 -4.13 25.81
C GLU A 11 12.64 -2.70 25.26
N ASN A 12 12.55 -1.67 26.10
CA ASN A 12 12.33 -0.29 25.68
C ASN A 12 13.56 0.59 25.92
N GLN A 13 13.60 1.28 27.06
CA GLN A 13 14.65 2.22 27.43
C GLN A 13 16.03 1.57 27.35
N SER A 14 16.17 0.33 27.85
CA SER A 14 17.47 -0.37 27.85
C SER A 14 17.98 -0.70 26.44
N VAL A 15 17.08 -0.97 25.48
CA VAL A 15 17.46 -1.17 24.07
C VAL A 15 18.01 0.13 23.46
N ILE A 16 17.39 1.26 23.78
CA ILE A 16 17.85 2.57 23.29
C ILE A 16 19.17 2.98 23.95
N GLU A 17 19.28 2.81 25.26
CA GLU A 17 20.51 3.04 26.04
C GLU A 17 21.68 2.20 25.51
N TRP A 18 21.44 0.94 25.17
CA TRP A 18 22.44 0.07 24.56
C TRP A 18 22.92 0.63 23.21
N LEU A 19 22.00 1.08 22.35
CA LEU A 19 22.35 1.61 21.03
C LEU A 19 23.17 2.91 21.14
N LEU A 20 22.79 3.80 22.05
CA LEU A 20 23.52 5.05 22.35
C LEU A 20 24.90 4.77 22.91
N SER A 21 25.01 3.79 23.82
CA SER A 21 26.29 3.37 24.40
C SER A 21 27.22 2.74 23.36
N ARG A 22 26.65 2.01 22.38
CA ARG A 22 27.41 1.36 21.32
C ARG A 22 27.90 2.35 20.25
N TYR A 23 27.12 3.39 19.97
CA TYR A 23 27.40 4.38 18.92
C TYR A 23 27.21 5.84 19.40
N PRO A 24 27.93 6.27 20.44
CA PRO A 24 27.72 7.59 21.08
C PRO A 24 27.97 8.77 20.13
N GLN A 25 28.81 8.56 19.12
CA GLN A 25 29.17 9.56 18.10
C GLN A 25 28.19 9.63 16.92
N ALA A 26 27.24 8.70 16.81
CA ALA A 26 26.47 8.51 15.58
C ALA A 26 24.95 8.44 15.80
N VAL A 27 24.46 8.54 17.03
CA VAL A 27 23.03 8.45 17.36
C VAL A 27 22.64 9.56 18.33
N GLU A 28 21.51 10.20 18.04
CA GLU A 28 20.90 11.25 18.85
C GLU A 28 19.42 10.94 19.08
N ILE A 29 18.92 11.22 20.29
CA ILE A 29 17.49 11.20 20.57
C ILE A 29 16.87 12.52 20.11
N LEU A 30 15.77 12.42 19.37
CA LEU A 30 14.94 13.57 19.03
C LEU A 30 13.66 13.54 19.86
N PRO A 31 13.52 14.40 20.89
CA PRO A 31 12.39 14.36 21.82
C PRO A 31 11.02 14.41 21.12
N LEU A 32 10.03 13.74 21.72
CA LEU A 32 8.68 13.61 21.17
C LEU A 32 7.62 14.41 21.95
N GLY A 33 8.03 15.25 22.92
CA GLY A 33 7.10 16.02 23.77
C GLY A 33 6.22 17.02 23.02
N GLU A 34 6.59 17.39 21.79
CA GLU A 34 5.83 18.30 20.93
C GLU A 34 5.19 17.58 19.73
N LEU A 35 5.15 16.24 19.73
CA LEU A 35 4.63 15.46 18.60
C LEU A 35 3.14 15.75 18.34
N PHE A 36 2.36 15.96 19.40
CA PHE A 36 0.95 16.31 19.36
C PHE A 36 0.54 16.99 20.69
N PRO A 37 -0.60 17.70 20.75
CA PRO A 37 -1.13 18.26 21.99
C PRO A 37 -1.39 17.15 23.04
N GLY A 38 -0.71 17.23 24.19
CA GLY A 38 -0.80 16.23 25.26
C GLY A 38 0.36 15.23 25.29
N ALA A 39 1.25 15.20 24.29
CA ALA A 39 2.37 14.24 24.25
C ALA A 39 3.27 14.27 25.49
N ALA A 40 3.35 15.41 26.19
CA ALA A 40 4.07 15.57 27.45
C ALA A 40 3.58 14.62 28.57
N ASP A 41 2.32 14.19 28.55
CA ASP A 41 1.72 13.33 29.58
C ASP A 41 2.32 11.91 29.59
N ALA A 42 2.90 11.48 28.47
CA ALA A 42 3.60 10.21 28.32
C ALA A 42 5.12 10.38 28.09
N LEU A 43 5.65 11.59 28.24
CA LEU A 43 7.03 11.91 27.90
C LEU A 43 7.99 11.41 28.99
N THR A 44 8.98 10.63 28.59
CA THR A 44 10.08 10.25 29.47
C THR A 44 11.14 11.35 29.54
N ALA A 45 11.98 11.35 30.57
CA ALA A 45 13.03 12.35 30.74
C ALA A 45 14.02 12.39 29.56
N GLU A 46 14.23 11.24 28.91
CA GLU A 46 15.08 11.08 27.74
C GLU A 46 14.44 11.62 26.45
N GLY A 47 13.12 11.87 26.45
CA GLY A 47 12.36 12.39 25.32
C GLY A 47 11.59 11.33 24.52
N PHE A 48 11.42 10.12 25.05
CA PHE A 48 10.58 9.07 24.45
C PHE A 48 9.11 9.23 24.83
N LEU A 49 8.19 8.58 24.12
CA LEU A 49 6.83 8.39 24.60
C LEU A 49 6.71 6.99 25.20
N HIS A 50 6.36 6.91 26.48
CA HIS A 50 6.01 5.67 27.17
C HIS A 50 4.53 5.74 27.58
N VAL A 51 3.68 5.29 26.66
CA VAL A 51 2.22 5.39 26.77
C VAL A 51 1.70 4.20 27.58
N PHE A 52 1.26 4.46 28.80
CA PHE A 52 0.47 3.51 29.57
C PHE A 52 -1.01 3.61 29.18
N PRO A 53 -1.79 2.51 29.22
CA PRO A 53 -3.17 2.49 28.76
C PRO A 53 -4.05 3.62 29.32
N GLN A 54 -3.90 3.92 30.61
CA GLN A 54 -4.67 4.92 31.33
C GLN A 54 -4.38 6.38 30.93
N ILE A 55 -3.31 6.66 30.17
CA ILE A 55 -2.96 8.05 29.81
C ILE A 55 -3.92 8.57 28.74
N TYR A 56 -4.24 7.75 27.74
CA TYR A 56 -5.07 8.16 26.59
C TYR A 56 -6.22 7.19 26.28
N ASP A 57 -6.57 6.30 27.22
CA ASP A 57 -7.63 5.28 27.04
C ASP A 57 -7.40 4.41 25.79
N CYS A 58 -6.17 3.91 25.65
CA CYS A 58 -5.74 3.10 24.53
C CYS A 58 -4.87 1.92 24.98
N GLU A 59 -4.30 1.16 24.04
CA GLU A 59 -3.31 0.13 24.37
C GLU A 59 -1.97 0.76 24.81
N GLY A 60 -1.14 -0.03 25.49
CA GLY A 60 0.18 0.39 25.93
C GLY A 60 1.22 0.36 24.81
N PHE A 61 2.03 1.41 24.68
CA PHE A 61 3.05 1.54 23.64
C PHE A 61 4.29 2.30 24.09
N PHE A 62 5.45 1.94 23.54
CA PHE A 62 6.67 2.72 23.66
C PHE A 62 7.12 3.21 22.28
N VAL A 63 7.57 4.46 22.19
CA VAL A 63 8.08 5.06 20.95
C VAL A 63 9.31 5.92 21.22
N ALA A 64 10.40 5.61 20.52
CA ALA A 64 11.62 6.41 20.51
C ALA A 64 11.93 6.89 19.07
N ARG A 65 12.29 8.17 18.95
CA ARG A 65 12.78 8.78 17.70
C ARG A 65 14.26 9.04 17.81
N LEU A 66 15.01 8.49 16.88
CA LEU A 66 16.47 8.56 16.82
C LEU A 66 16.90 9.13 15.48
N ARG A 67 17.98 9.92 15.48
CA ARG A 67 18.67 10.42 14.30
C ARG A 67 20.05 9.81 14.21
N LYS A 68 20.39 9.27 13.04
CA LYS A 68 21.77 8.89 12.72
C LYS A 68 22.55 10.15 12.33
N THR A 69 23.57 10.51 13.09
CA THR A 69 24.32 11.78 12.94
C THR A 69 25.68 11.60 12.25
N ALA A 70 26.20 10.37 12.20
CA ALA A 70 27.47 10.05 11.56
C ALA A 70 27.44 8.69 10.85
N ALA A 71 28.36 8.49 9.90
CA ALA A 71 28.65 7.17 9.37
C ALA A 71 29.29 6.30 10.48
N ILE A 72 29.11 4.99 10.36
CA ILE A 72 29.77 4.00 11.22
C ILE A 72 30.49 3.00 10.33
N ASP A 73 31.46 2.29 10.89
CA ASP A 73 32.18 1.26 10.15
C ASP A 73 31.20 0.24 9.55
N PRO A 74 31.32 -0.07 8.26
CA PRO A 74 30.44 -1.04 7.62
C PRO A 74 30.66 -2.42 8.24
N LEU A 75 29.56 -3.16 8.42
CA LEU A 75 29.64 -4.58 8.74
C LEU A 75 30.25 -5.36 7.55
N PRO A 76 30.84 -6.55 7.80
CA PRO A 76 31.28 -7.43 6.74
C PRO A 76 30.17 -7.66 5.70
N ALA A 77 30.56 -7.79 4.43
CA ALA A 77 29.60 -8.05 3.36
C ALA A 77 28.81 -9.35 3.65
N PRO A 78 27.49 -9.37 3.42
CA PRO A 78 26.68 -10.55 3.68
C PRO A 78 27.12 -11.73 2.80
N GLY A 79 27.19 -12.93 3.39
CA GLY A 79 27.55 -14.16 2.66
C GLY A 79 26.39 -14.82 1.90
N TYR A 80 25.15 -14.33 2.03
CA TYR A 80 23.99 -14.92 1.37
C TYR A 80 23.91 -14.51 -0.11
N LYS A 81 23.39 -15.41 -0.96
CA LYS A 81 23.13 -15.14 -2.38
C LYS A 81 21.63 -14.94 -2.60
N VAL A 82 21.25 -13.86 -3.27
CA VAL A 82 19.82 -13.52 -3.51
C VAL A 82 19.24 -14.11 -4.80
N GLY A 83 20.08 -14.72 -5.64
CA GLY A 83 19.67 -15.31 -6.92
C GLY A 83 19.38 -14.26 -8.01
N LYS A 84 18.86 -14.72 -9.16
CA LYS A 84 18.50 -13.86 -10.29
C LYS A 84 17.19 -13.12 -9.99
N PHE A 85 17.16 -11.81 -10.24
CA PHE A 85 15.92 -11.04 -10.15
C PHE A 85 14.94 -11.51 -11.23
N PRO A 86 13.70 -11.90 -10.89
CA PRO A 86 12.80 -12.59 -11.81
C PRO A 86 12.02 -11.66 -12.75
N PHE A 87 12.26 -10.35 -12.68
CA PHE A 87 11.58 -9.35 -13.50
C PHE A 87 12.56 -8.65 -14.45
N THR A 88 12.03 -8.13 -15.54
CA THR A 88 12.75 -7.27 -16.49
C THR A 88 12.00 -5.95 -16.66
N PRO A 89 12.67 -4.80 -16.78
CA PRO A 89 11.99 -3.55 -17.05
C PRO A 89 11.39 -3.59 -18.46
N LEU A 90 10.21 -3.00 -18.64
CA LEU A 90 9.63 -2.83 -19.98
C LEU A 90 10.45 -1.82 -20.78
N LYS A 91 10.51 -2.02 -22.10
CA LYS A 91 11.10 -1.05 -23.02
C LYS A 91 10.17 0.14 -23.20
N ASP A 92 10.72 1.33 -23.46
CA ASP A 92 9.97 2.60 -23.54
C ASP A 92 8.71 2.52 -24.42
N ARG A 93 8.80 1.90 -25.60
CA ARG A 93 7.66 1.75 -26.52
C ARG A 93 6.54 0.89 -25.92
N GLU A 94 6.91 -0.22 -25.27
CA GLU A 94 5.95 -1.14 -24.63
C GLU A 94 5.35 -0.47 -23.38
N ALA A 95 6.18 0.18 -22.57
CA ALA A 95 5.77 0.94 -21.40
C ALA A 95 4.77 2.05 -21.76
N ALA A 96 5.02 2.81 -22.84
CA ALA A 96 4.11 3.84 -23.33
C ALA A 96 2.75 3.25 -23.78
N ALA A 97 2.77 2.11 -24.46
CA ALA A 97 1.54 1.43 -24.90
C ALA A 97 0.72 0.91 -23.70
N VAL A 98 1.37 0.29 -22.71
CA VAL A 98 0.72 -0.16 -21.46
C VAL A 98 0.14 1.03 -20.70
N THR A 99 0.90 2.11 -20.56
CA THR A 99 0.46 3.33 -19.86
C THR A 99 -0.76 3.95 -20.55
N ALA A 100 -0.75 4.04 -21.89
CA ALA A 100 -1.89 4.55 -22.65
C ALA A 100 -3.14 3.67 -22.47
N ALA A 101 -2.98 2.34 -22.49
CA ALA A 101 -4.07 1.40 -22.27
C ALA A 101 -4.63 1.48 -20.83
N ALA A 102 -3.75 1.66 -19.84
CA ALA A 102 -4.15 1.82 -18.44
C ALA A 102 -4.95 3.11 -18.24
N ARG A 103 -4.46 4.23 -18.81
CA ARG A 103 -5.19 5.51 -18.80
C ARG A 103 -6.55 5.41 -19.48
N ALA A 104 -6.68 4.62 -20.55
CA ALA A 104 -7.94 4.43 -21.24
C ALA A 104 -9.03 3.79 -20.36
N VAL A 105 -8.65 2.97 -19.37
CA VAL A 105 -9.56 2.40 -18.36
C VAL A 105 -9.57 3.14 -17.02
N GLY A 106 -8.92 4.32 -16.97
CA GLY A 106 -8.91 5.18 -15.79
C GLY A 106 -7.86 4.83 -14.74
N LEU A 107 -6.78 4.13 -15.10
CA LEU A 107 -5.64 3.89 -14.20
C LEU A 107 -4.50 4.88 -14.47
N GLU A 108 -4.03 5.54 -13.42
CA GLU A 108 -2.99 6.58 -13.49
C GLU A 108 -2.00 6.46 -12.33
N TRP A 109 -0.72 6.71 -12.61
CA TRP A 109 0.36 6.74 -11.62
C TRP A 109 1.39 7.81 -12.00
N ASP A 110 2.20 8.22 -11.02
CA ASP A 110 3.23 9.24 -11.18
C ASP A 110 4.56 8.68 -11.74
N ALA A 111 5.52 9.57 -11.96
CA ALA A 111 6.87 9.19 -12.39
C ALA A 111 7.68 8.43 -11.33
N GLY A 112 7.13 8.24 -10.12
CA GLY A 112 7.71 7.43 -9.06
C GLY A 112 7.58 5.93 -9.30
N HIS A 113 6.90 5.50 -10.36
CA HIS A 113 6.68 4.10 -10.69
C HIS A 113 7.25 3.71 -12.06
N THR A 114 7.90 2.55 -12.13
CA THR A 114 8.44 1.97 -13.38
C THR A 114 7.74 0.65 -13.70
N LEU A 115 7.55 0.37 -15.00
CA LEU A 115 6.89 -0.85 -15.47
C LEU A 115 7.89 -1.99 -15.62
N TRP A 116 7.54 -3.13 -15.03
CA TRP A 116 8.32 -4.37 -15.07
C TRP A 116 7.45 -5.54 -15.51
N GLN A 117 8.07 -6.55 -16.11
CA GLN A 117 7.39 -7.76 -16.57
C GLN A 117 8.05 -9.02 -16.02
N ARG A 118 7.21 -10.03 -15.78
CA ARG A 118 7.59 -11.42 -15.55
C ARG A 118 6.57 -12.31 -16.27
N ASP A 119 7.01 -13.05 -17.26
CA ASP A 119 6.14 -13.85 -18.12
C ASP A 119 5.02 -12.99 -18.74
N LYS A 120 3.76 -13.25 -18.37
CA LYS A 120 2.59 -12.47 -18.79
C LYS A 120 2.17 -11.40 -17.78
N GLU A 121 2.85 -11.30 -16.64
CA GLU A 121 2.50 -10.35 -15.60
C GLU A 121 3.18 -9.01 -15.82
N LEU A 122 2.39 -7.94 -15.73
CA LEU A 122 2.86 -6.57 -15.72
C LEU A 122 2.76 -6.02 -14.31
N TRP A 123 3.82 -5.37 -13.86
CA TRP A 123 3.97 -4.86 -12.50
C TRP A 123 4.44 -3.40 -12.53
N LEU A 124 3.98 -2.62 -11.55
CA LEU A 124 4.48 -1.28 -11.27
C LEU A 124 5.35 -1.34 -10.02
N PHE A 125 6.64 -1.06 -10.18
CA PHE A 125 7.59 -0.99 -9.07
C PHE A 125 7.86 0.47 -8.71
N PRO A 126 8.00 0.80 -7.42
CA PRO A 126 8.45 2.12 -7.01
C PRO A 126 9.94 2.30 -7.36
N LEU A 127 10.26 3.40 -8.06
CA LEU A 127 11.61 3.76 -8.50
C LEU A 127 12.60 3.80 -7.33
N ALA A 128 12.15 4.23 -6.15
CA ALA A 128 12.96 4.32 -4.93
C ALA A 128 13.54 2.96 -4.47
N LEU A 129 12.99 1.83 -4.92
CA LEU A 129 13.46 0.49 -4.54
C LEU A 129 14.50 -0.10 -5.50
N GLU A 130 14.73 0.49 -6.68
CA GLU A 130 15.72 -0.02 -7.64
C GLU A 130 17.13 -0.23 -7.03
N PRO A 131 17.64 0.66 -6.16
CA PRO A 131 18.94 0.46 -5.50
C PRO A 131 19.02 -0.78 -4.60
N LEU A 132 17.90 -1.42 -4.27
CA LEU A 132 17.83 -2.63 -3.45
C LEU A 132 17.77 -3.91 -4.29
N PHE A 133 17.60 -3.82 -5.60
CA PHE A 133 17.53 -5.00 -6.47
C PHE A 133 18.88 -5.72 -6.45
N GLY A 134 18.86 -7.03 -6.22
CA GLY A 134 20.07 -7.83 -6.05
C GLY A 134 20.74 -7.72 -4.66
N LYS A 135 20.21 -6.92 -3.73
CA LYS A 135 20.72 -6.84 -2.33
C LYS A 135 19.91 -7.66 -1.34
N VAL A 136 18.61 -7.84 -1.60
CA VAL A 136 17.69 -8.62 -0.79
C VAL A 136 16.74 -9.43 -1.67
N ARG A 137 16.17 -10.50 -1.13
CA ARG A 137 15.08 -11.25 -1.78
C ARG A 137 13.75 -10.61 -1.41
N PHE A 138 13.02 -10.12 -2.40
CA PHE A 138 11.68 -9.58 -2.21
C PHE A 138 10.65 -10.72 -2.17
N SER A 139 9.79 -10.74 -1.15
CA SER A 139 8.59 -11.59 -1.14
C SER A 139 7.56 -11.06 -2.15
N ARG A 140 7.40 -9.74 -2.20
CA ARG A 140 6.61 -8.99 -3.18
C ARG A 140 7.25 -7.62 -3.36
N ILE A 141 7.12 -7.06 -4.56
CA ILE A 141 7.53 -5.69 -4.85
C ILE A 141 6.47 -5.02 -5.73
N GLY A 142 6.08 -3.82 -5.34
CA GLY A 142 5.11 -3.03 -6.09
C GLY A 142 3.73 -3.68 -6.20
N VAL A 143 3.00 -3.28 -7.24
CA VAL A 143 1.60 -3.69 -7.51
C VAL A 143 1.55 -4.41 -8.85
N ARG A 144 0.87 -5.56 -8.92
CA ARG A 144 0.61 -6.22 -10.20
C ARG A 144 -0.45 -5.39 -10.93
N LEU A 145 -0.07 -4.78 -12.04
CA LEU A 145 -0.92 -3.89 -12.81
C LEU A 145 -1.93 -4.70 -13.64
N ALA A 146 -1.43 -5.67 -14.38
CA ALA A 146 -2.22 -6.44 -15.32
C ALA A 146 -1.59 -7.80 -15.62
N GLU A 147 -2.35 -8.63 -16.31
CA GLU A 147 -1.84 -9.79 -17.02
C GLU A 147 -2.10 -9.65 -18.52
N LEU A 148 -1.10 -9.95 -19.34
CA LEU A 148 -1.18 -9.97 -20.78
C LEU A 148 -2.06 -11.15 -21.23
N HIS A 149 -3.05 -10.84 -22.06
CA HIS A 149 -3.94 -11.82 -22.69
C HIS A 149 -3.94 -11.64 -24.21
N ASN A 150 -4.47 -12.61 -24.97
CA ASN A 150 -4.41 -12.61 -26.44
C ASN A 150 -4.97 -11.33 -27.11
N LYS A 151 -5.81 -10.57 -26.41
CA LYS A 151 -6.43 -9.33 -26.91
C LYS A 151 -6.42 -8.22 -25.85
N GLY A 152 -5.25 -7.91 -25.30
CA GLY A 152 -5.05 -6.77 -24.40
C GLY A 152 -4.68 -7.17 -22.98
N TYR A 153 -5.22 -6.43 -22.01
CA TYR A 153 -4.79 -6.50 -20.61
C TYR A 153 -5.95 -6.92 -19.72
N ARG A 154 -5.70 -7.86 -18.82
CA ARG A 154 -6.57 -8.13 -17.68
C ARG A 154 -6.04 -7.34 -16.49
N TRP A 155 -6.58 -6.15 -16.28
CA TRP A 155 -6.25 -5.30 -15.15
C TRP A 155 -6.55 -6.00 -13.83
N GLN A 156 -5.65 -5.87 -12.87
CA GLN A 156 -5.81 -6.51 -11.56
C GLN A 156 -6.58 -5.60 -10.61
N HIS A 157 -7.39 -6.20 -9.76
CA HIS A 157 -8.19 -5.48 -8.77
C HIS A 157 -7.33 -4.55 -7.90
N GLU A 158 -6.17 -5.01 -7.42
CA GLU A 158 -5.29 -4.18 -6.59
C GLU A 158 -4.78 -2.92 -7.29
N ALA A 159 -4.53 -2.98 -8.60
CA ALA A 159 -4.15 -1.81 -9.37
C ALA A 159 -5.30 -0.83 -9.51
N VAL A 160 -6.53 -1.32 -9.63
CA VAL A 160 -7.73 -0.46 -9.63
C VAL A 160 -7.89 0.24 -8.29
N ILE A 161 -7.71 -0.47 -7.18
CA ILE A 161 -7.81 0.14 -5.85
C ILE A 161 -6.71 1.19 -5.63
N ALA A 162 -5.48 0.93 -6.10
CA ALA A 162 -4.34 1.82 -5.86
C ALA A 162 -4.27 3.03 -6.81
N PHE A 163 -4.67 2.86 -8.08
CA PHE A 163 -4.34 3.78 -9.17
C PHE A 163 -5.56 4.29 -9.95
N ALA A 164 -6.78 4.03 -9.48
CA ALA A 164 -7.98 4.57 -10.11
C ALA A 164 -8.01 6.11 -10.08
N ALA A 165 -8.18 6.71 -11.25
CA ALA A 165 -8.49 8.13 -11.41
C ALA A 165 -10.02 8.33 -11.28
N PRO A 166 -10.48 9.06 -10.24
CA PRO A 166 -11.90 9.16 -9.91
C PRO A 166 -12.74 9.89 -10.98
N GLN A 167 -12.12 10.72 -11.82
CA GLN A 167 -12.83 11.50 -12.85
C GLN A 167 -13.43 10.64 -13.97
N ARG A 168 -13.07 9.34 -14.04
CA ARG A 168 -13.54 8.40 -15.06
C ARG A 168 -14.35 7.24 -14.47
N ALA A 169 -14.75 7.37 -13.21
CA ALA A 169 -15.49 6.32 -12.51
C ALA A 169 -17.01 6.44 -12.72
N PHE A 170 -17.70 5.31 -12.53
CA PHE A 170 -19.14 5.18 -12.48
C PHE A 170 -19.55 4.94 -11.02
N GLU A 171 -20.25 5.90 -10.42
CA GLU A 171 -20.69 5.83 -9.04
C GLU A 171 -21.89 4.88 -8.91
N LEU A 172 -21.73 3.85 -8.08
CA LEU A 172 -22.80 2.90 -7.74
C LEU A 172 -23.71 3.48 -6.67
N SER A 173 -24.99 3.12 -6.72
CA SER A 173 -25.88 3.27 -5.57
C SER A 173 -25.47 2.35 -4.43
N GLN A 174 -26.03 2.55 -3.23
CA GLN A 174 -25.78 1.66 -2.09
C GLN A 174 -26.21 0.22 -2.38
N GLU A 175 -27.37 0.03 -3.01
CA GLU A 175 -27.91 -1.29 -3.37
C GLU A 175 -27.01 -1.99 -4.40
N GLU A 176 -26.53 -1.24 -5.38
CA GLU A 176 -25.62 -1.72 -6.42
C GLU A 176 -24.24 -2.08 -5.85
N ALA A 177 -23.72 -1.27 -4.93
CA ALA A 177 -22.47 -1.55 -4.22
C ALA A 177 -22.58 -2.80 -3.33
N GLU A 178 -23.75 -3.03 -2.70
CA GLU A 178 -24.01 -4.24 -1.93
C GLU A 178 -23.97 -5.50 -2.80
N GLU A 179 -24.63 -5.47 -3.96
CA GLU A 179 -24.57 -6.57 -4.93
C GLU A 179 -23.15 -6.76 -5.48
N TRP A 180 -22.40 -5.67 -5.69
CA TRP A 180 -20.99 -5.73 -6.11
C TRP A 180 -20.13 -6.50 -5.10
N TYR A 181 -20.23 -6.18 -3.81
CA TYR A 181 -19.49 -6.87 -2.74
C TYR A 181 -19.92 -8.32 -2.53
N ARG A 182 -21.15 -8.66 -2.92
CA ARG A 182 -21.65 -10.05 -3.00
C ARG A 182 -21.14 -10.80 -4.25
N GLY A 183 -20.30 -10.18 -5.07
CA GLY A 183 -19.76 -10.78 -6.28
C GLY A 183 -20.79 -10.93 -7.41
N ARG A 184 -21.89 -10.17 -7.36
CA ARG A 184 -22.98 -10.22 -8.34
C ARG A 184 -22.87 -9.09 -9.34
N ASP A 185 -23.37 -9.36 -10.54
CA ASP A 185 -23.47 -8.35 -11.61
C ASP A 185 -24.48 -7.26 -11.22
N VAL A 186 -24.19 -6.03 -11.63
CA VAL A 186 -25.00 -4.85 -11.30
C VAL A 186 -25.79 -4.40 -12.54
N TYR A 187 -27.00 -3.88 -12.35
CA TYR A 187 -27.90 -3.45 -13.43
C TYR A 187 -28.29 -1.98 -13.23
N PRO A 188 -27.40 -1.04 -13.57
CA PRO A 188 -27.67 0.37 -13.32
C PRO A 188 -28.74 0.91 -14.25
N GLN A 189 -29.56 1.85 -13.75
CA GLN A 189 -30.58 2.53 -14.56
C GLN A 189 -29.96 3.33 -15.70
N THR A 190 -28.82 3.98 -15.43
CA THR A 190 -28.02 4.69 -16.44
C THR A 190 -26.74 3.92 -16.70
N ALA A 191 -26.51 3.50 -17.94
CA ALA A 191 -25.30 2.78 -18.29
C ALA A 191 -24.10 3.75 -18.44
N PRO A 192 -22.89 3.33 -18.03
CA PRO A 192 -21.68 4.09 -18.34
C PRO A 192 -21.48 4.14 -19.86
N GLY A 193 -20.88 5.24 -20.32
CA GLY A 193 -20.58 5.45 -21.74
C GLY A 193 -19.44 4.57 -22.28
N GLN A 194 -18.63 3.99 -21.40
CA GLN A 194 -17.45 3.17 -21.75
C GLN A 194 -17.74 1.67 -21.55
N ASP A 195 -17.08 0.83 -22.35
CA ASP A 195 -17.22 -0.64 -22.26
C ASP A 195 -16.55 -1.21 -21.01
N GLU A 196 -15.47 -0.57 -20.54
CA GLU A 196 -14.81 -0.86 -19.28
C GLU A 196 -14.82 0.43 -18.45
N THR A 197 -15.23 0.33 -17.19
CA THR A 197 -15.33 1.48 -16.30
C THR A 197 -14.90 1.09 -14.91
N ILE A 198 -14.22 1.99 -14.22
CA ILE A 198 -14.02 1.85 -12.78
C ILE A 198 -15.38 2.12 -12.13
N VAL A 199 -15.77 1.28 -11.18
CA VAL A 199 -16.94 1.51 -10.33
C VAL A 199 -16.50 2.03 -8.97
N THR A 200 -17.22 3.02 -8.46
CA THR A 200 -16.94 3.64 -7.16
C THR A 200 -18.17 3.58 -6.26
N PHE A 201 -17.95 3.69 -4.96
CA PHE A 201 -19.00 3.96 -3.98
C PHE A 201 -18.46 4.93 -2.93
N GLN A 202 -19.19 6.01 -2.68
CA GLN A 202 -18.76 7.16 -1.88
C GLN A 202 -17.45 7.76 -2.39
N GLY A 203 -17.26 7.77 -3.71
CA GLY A 203 -16.02 8.23 -4.36
C GLY A 203 -14.80 7.32 -4.17
N VAL A 204 -14.96 6.14 -3.54
CA VAL A 204 -13.89 5.17 -3.34
C VAL A 204 -13.96 4.08 -4.43
N PRO A 205 -12.84 3.75 -5.11
CA PRO A 205 -12.81 2.68 -6.11
C PRO A 205 -13.19 1.32 -5.51
N LEU A 206 -14.10 0.61 -6.17
CA LEU A 206 -14.51 -0.76 -5.81
C LEU A 206 -13.99 -1.82 -6.77
N GLY A 207 -13.61 -1.45 -8.00
CA GLY A 207 -13.10 -2.36 -9.01
C GLY A 207 -13.38 -1.88 -10.43
N LEU A 208 -12.99 -2.69 -11.41
CA LEU A 208 -13.19 -2.41 -12.84
C LEU A 208 -14.32 -3.28 -13.37
N ALA A 209 -15.44 -2.69 -13.77
CA ALA A 209 -16.55 -3.40 -14.38
C ALA A 209 -16.42 -3.42 -15.90
N LYS A 210 -16.90 -4.51 -16.52
CA LYS A 210 -17.10 -4.58 -17.97
C LYS A 210 -18.59 -4.52 -18.27
N ARG A 211 -19.01 -3.57 -19.11
CA ARG A 211 -20.38 -3.47 -19.59
C ARG A 211 -20.68 -4.61 -20.58
N VAL A 212 -21.80 -5.29 -20.36
CA VAL A 212 -22.32 -6.34 -21.23
C VAL A 212 -23.82 -6.10 -21.42
N GLY A 213 -24.19 -5.36 -22.47
CA GLY A 213 -25.56 -4.92 -22.66
C GLY A 213 -25.97 -3.89 -21.60
N SER A 214 -26.97 -4.24 -20.78
CA SER A 214 -27.47 -3.43 -19.67
C SER A 214 -26.81 -3.72 -18.31
N ARG A 215 -26.00 -4.78 -18.21
CA ARG A 215 -25.34 -5.14 -16.94
C ARG A 215 -23.88 -4.74 -16.90
N LEU A 216 -23.40 -4.44 -15.70
CA LEU A 216 -22.01 -4.33 -15.35
C LEU A 216 -21.56 -5.67 -14.77
N LYS A 217 -20.68 -6.35 -15.51
CA LYS A 217 -20.12 -7.63 -15.08
C LYS A 217 -19.19 -7.41 -13.88
N ASN A 218 -19.42 -8.18 -12.82
CA ASN A 218 -18.62 -8.16 -11.62
C ASN A 218 -17.23 -8.74 -11.87
N SER A 219 -16.21 -8.05 -11.36
CA SER A 219 -14.81 -8.48 -11.39
C SER A 219 -14.18 -8.51 -9.99
N TYR A 220 -15.00 -8.35 -8.95
CA TYR A 220 -14.55 -8.34 -7.57
C TYR A 220 -13.91 -9.70 -7.23
N PRO A 221 -12.73 -9.72 -6.59
CA PRO A 221 -12.03 -10.98 -6.30
C PRO A 221 -12.91 -11.91 -5.45
N ARG A 222 -13.01 -13.18 -5.86
CA ARG A 222 -13.92 -14.15 -5.24
C ARG A 222 -13.60 -14.40 -3.78
N GLU A 223 -12.32 -14.37 -3.44
CA GLU A 223 -11.79 -14.51 -2.09
C GLU A 223 -12.15 -13.33 -1.16
N LEU A 224 -12.61 -12.21 -1.72
CA LEU A 224 -13.04 -11.02 -0.97
C LEU A 224 -14.57 -10.87 -0.91
N VAL A 225 -15.31 -11.71 -1.64
CA VAL A 225 -16.78 -11.68 -1.70
C VAL A 225 -17.36 -11.87 -0.29
N ARG A 226 -18.40 -11.10 0.02
CA ARG A 226 -19.04 -11.12 1.33
C ARG A 226 -20.48 -11.60 1.23
N ASP A 227 -20.77 -12.70 1.91
CA ASP A 227 -22.11 -13.32 1.92
C ASP A 227 -23.03 -12.82 3.06
N GLY A 228 -22.52 -11.98 3.96
CA GLY A 228 -23.24 -11.49 5.13
C GLY A 228 -24.08 -10.22 4.91
N LYS A 229 -24.62 -9.66 6.00
CA LYS A 229 -25.27 -8.34 5.99
C LYS A 229 -24.19 -7.27 5.76
N LEU A 230 -24.32 -6.54 4.66
CA LEU A 230 -23.44 -5.44 4.29
C LEU A 230 -24.16 -4.12 4.53
N PHE A 231 -23.41 -3.12 4.98
CA PHE A 231 -23.92 -1.81 5.38
C PHE A 231 -24.94 -1.91 6.52
N ALA A 232 -24.50 -1.63 7.76
CA ALA A 232 -25.46 -1.35 8.82
C ALA A 232 -26.25 -0.11 8.39
N GLY A 233 -27.53 -0.27 8.08
CA GLY A 233 -28.42 0.88 7.91
C GLY A 233 -28.24 1.80 9.11
N LYS A 234 -28.24 3.12 8.88
CA LYS A 234 -28.24 4.09 9.98
C LYS A 234 -29.38 3.70 10.92
N VAL A 235 -29.03 3.27 12.14
CA VAL A 235 -29.99 3.24 13.26
C VAL A 235 -30.19 4.68 13.69
#